data_AF-A0A0D2NXD7-F1
#
_entry.id   AF-A0A0D2NXD7-F1
#
_cell.length_a   1.000
_cell.length_b   1.000
_cell.length_c   1.000
_cell.angle_alpha   90.00
_cell.angle_beta   90.00
_cell.angle_gamma   90.00
#
_symmetry.space_group_name_H-M   'P 1'
#
loop_
_entity.id
_entity.type
_entity.pdbx_description
1 polymer ?
#
loop_
_entity_poly.entity_id
_entity_poly.type
_entity_poly.pdbx_seq_one_letter_code
_entity_poly.pdbx_strand_id
1 'polypeptide(L)' 'PYHTSALTGEGWVNELIHGHPDQIFHELGMRLHVFTSFVANLQLLGGLTVSKHGVSVEEQAAIFLY' A
#
# COMPACT_ATOMS: atom_id res chain seq x y z
N PRO A 1 -11.43 14.02 -13.57
CA PRO A 1 -10.28 14.28 -12.68
C PRO A 1 -9.64 12.94 -12.26
N TYR A 2 -8.50 12.58 -12.85
CA TYR A 2 -7.90 11.25 -12.73
C TYR A 2 -6.93 11.11 -11.53
N HIS A 3 -6.52 12.23 -10.94
CA HIS A 3 -5.64 12.25 -9.78
C HIS A 3 -6.19 13.25 -8.76
N THR A 4 -6.96 12.74 -7.80
CA THR A 4 -7.17 13.42 -6.53
C THR A 4 -6.60 12.50 -5.47
N SER A 5 -5.32 12.15 -5.63
CA SER A 5 -4.60 11.35 -4.65
C SER A 5 -4.33 12.22 -3.43
N ALA A 6 -4.57 11.68 -2.24
CA ALA A 6 -4.30 12.37 -0.98
C ALA A 6 -2.87 12.94 -0.93
N LEU A 7 -2.71 14.08 -0.26
CA LEU A 7 -1.45 14.83 -0.14
C LEU A 7 -0.35 14.10 0.68
N THR A 8 -0.60 12.86 1.13
CA THR A 8 0.31 12.03 1.92
C THR A 8 0.35 10.60 1.36
N GLY A 9 1.49 9.92 1.48
CA GLY A 9 1.64 8.54 1.02
C GLY A 9 0.67 7.60 1.74
N GLU A 10 0.46 7.79 3.05
CA GLU A 10 -0.58 7.08 3.81
C GLU A 10 -1.97 7.26 3.20
N GLY A 11 -2.37 8.49 2.86
CA GLY A 11 -3.68 8.75 2.28
C GLY A 11 -3.84 8.12 0.88
N TRP A 12 -2.78 8.12 0.07
CA TRP A 12 -2.78 7.45 -1.22
C TRP A 12 -2.90 5.93 -1.07
N VAL A 13 -2.16 5.31 -0.14
CA VAL A 13 -2.32 3.87 0.14
C VAL A 13 -3.71 3.55 0.67
N ASN A 14 -4.29 4.45 1.48
CA ASN A 14 -5.64 4.29 1.97
C ASN A 14 -6.68 4.30 0.83
N GLU A 15 -6.48 5.16 -0.18
CA GLU A 15 -7.28 5.17 -1.41
C GLU A 15 -7.10 3.90 -2.24
N LEU A 16 -5.89 3.34 -2.33
CA LEU A 16 -5.69 2.06 -3.03
C LEU A 16 -6.40 0.90 -2.34
N ILE A 17 -6.39 0.89 -1.00
CA ILE A 17 -6.98 -0.19 -0.20
C ILE A 17 -8.51 -0.12 -0.19
N HIS A 18 -9.08 1.09 -0.05
CA HIS A 18 -10.53 1.28 0.10
C HIS A 18 -11.23 1.78 -1.16
N GLY A 19 -10.47 2.15 -2.19
CA GLY A 19 -10.98 2.62 -3.47
C GLY A 19 -11.42 1.48 -4.38
N HIS A 20 -11.36 1.74 -5.69
CA HIS A 20 -11.83 0.76 -6.66
C HIS A 20 -10.83 -0.41 -6.74
N PRO A 21 -11.28 -1.69 -6.73
CA PRO A 21 -10.37 -2.85 -6.80
C PRO A 21 -9.42 -2.86 -8.01
N ASP A 22 -9.79 -2.18 -9.10
CA ASP A 22 -8.94 -2.06 -10.28
C ASP A 22 -7.83 -1.01 -10.12
N GLN A 23 -7.98 -0.03 -9.22
CA GLN A 23 -6.96 1.00 -8.98
C GLN A 23 -5.69 0.35 -8.41
N ILE A 24 -5.81 -0.46 -7.36
CA ILE A 24 -4.65 -1.14 -6.78
C ILE A 24 -3.99 -2.11 -7.78
N PHE A 25 -4.77 -2.73 -8.66
CA PHE A 25 -4.21 -3.57 -9.73
C PHE A 25 -3.46 -2.75 -10.77
N HIS A 26 -4.00 -1.59 -11.16
CA HIS A 26 -3.35 -0.71 -12.11
C HIS A 26 -2.06 -0.10 -11.56
N GLU A 27 -2.07 0.29 -10.28
CA GLU A 27 -0.97 1.00 -9.63
C GLU A 27 0.12 0.05 -9.09
N LEU A 28 -0.25 -1.08 -8.46
CA LEU A 28 0.70 -2.01 -7.83
C LEU A 28 0.86 -3.33 -8.58
N GLY A 29 0.17 -3.52 -9.70
CA GLY A 29 0.22 -4.75 -10.50
C GLY A 29 -0.43 -5.98 -9.84
N MET A 30 -1.14 -5.80 -8.71
CA MET A 30 -1.73 -6.90 -7.96
C MET A 30 -3.09 -6.54 -7.34
N ARG A 31 -3.92 -7.55 -7.09
CA ARG A 31 -5.22 -7.34 -6.44
C ARG A 31 -5.05 -7.05 -4.94
N LEU A 32 -6.03 -6.38 -4.35
CA LEU A 32 -6.06 -6.04 -2.92
C LEU A 32 -5.72 -7.21 -1.99
N HIS A 33 -6.36 -8.37 -2.16
CA HIS A 33 -6.10 -9.53 -1.30
C HIS A 33 -4.65 -10.05 -1.40
N VAL A 34 -4.01 -9.90 -2.56
CA VAL A 34 -2.60 -10.26 -2.77
C VAL A 34 -1.71 -9.26 -2.06
N PHE A 35 -2.01 -7.96 -2.20
CA PHE A 35 -1.28 -6.90 -1.50
C PHE A 35 -1.39 -7.05 0.03
N THR A 36 -2.58 -7.28 0.58
CA THR A 36 -2.77 -7.53 2.02
C THR A 36 -1.98 -8.76 2.49
N SER A 37 -1.98 -9.84 1.70
CA SER A 37 -1.20 -11.04 2.01
C SER A 37 0.30 -10.78 1.95
N PHE A 38 0.75 -9.99 0.98
CA PHE A 38 2.14 -9.57 0.85
C PHE A 38 2.60 -8.77 2.08
N VAL A 39 1.84 -7.73 2.47
CA VAL A 39 2.12 -6.93 3.68
C VAL A 39 2.17 -7.80 4.93
N ALA A 40 1.20 -8.70 5.11
CA ALA A 40 1.17 -9.60 6.26
C ALA A 40 2.41 -10.52 6.31
N ASN A 41 2.90 -11.00 5.16
CA ASN A 41 4.14 -11.78 5.09
C ASN A 41 5.38 -10.94 5.38
N LEU A 42 5.44 -9.68 4.94
CA LEU A 42 6.53 -8.77 5.28
C LEU A 42 6.61 -8.53 6.79
N GLN A 43 5.46 -8.40 7.46
CA GLN A 43 5.40 -8.26 8.92
C GLN A 43 5.78 -9.56 9.63
N LEU A 44 5.13 -10.67 9.28
CA LEU A 44 5.25 -11.94 10.00
C LEU A 44 6.58 -12.65 9.77
N LEU A 45 7.05 -12.69 8.51
CA LEU A 45 8.25 -13.42 8.11
C LEU A 45 9.46 -12.49 7.98
N GLY A 46 9.23 -11.26 7.50
CA GLY A 46 10.29 -10.27 7.31
C GLY A 46 10.59 -9.43 8.55
N GLY A 47 9.72 -9.47 9.57
CA GLY A 47 9.86 -8.63 10.77
C GLY A 47 9.72 -7.13 10.48
N LEU A 48 9.13 -6.76 9.35
CA LEU A 48 8.98 -5.36 8.96
C LEU A 48 7.93 -4.69 9.83
N THR A 49 8.27 -3.52 10.37
CA THR A 49 7.39 -2.72 11.23
C THR A 49 7.25 -1.30 10.69
N VAL A 50 6.44 -0.50 11.37
CA VAL A 50 6.41 0.95 11.14
C VAL A 50 7.83 1.52 11.19
N SER A 51 8.14 2.44 10.27
CA SER A 51 9.47 3.05 10.19
C SER A 51 9.69 4.03 11.35
N LYS A 52 10.95 4.42 11.57
CA LYS A 52 11.32 5.47 12.55
C LYS A 52 10.64 6.83 12.29
N HIS A 53 10.12 7.03 11.08
CA HIS A 53 9.43 8.25 10.67
C HIS A 53 7.90 8.10 10.69
N GLY A 54 7.37 6.99 11.20
CA GLY A 54 5.93 6.74 11.29
C GLY A 54 5.29 6.20 10.00
N VAL A 55 6.09 5.77 9.01
CA VAL A 55 5.58 5.21 7.75
C VAL A 55 5.09 3.79 7.99
N SER A 56 3.83 3.49 7.63
CA SER A 56 3.22 2.17 7.81
C SER A 56 3.92 1.10 6.94
N VAL A 57 3.66 -0.18 7.21
CA VAL A 57 4.25 -1.27 6.41
C VAL A 57 3.57 -1.31 5.03
N GLU A 58 2.29 -0.99 4.97
CA GLU A 58 1.50 -0.83 3.76
C GLU A 58 2.07 0.29 2.87
N GLU A 59 2.39 1.45 3.46
CA GLU A 59 3.00 2.56 2.73
C GLU A 59 4.41 2.23 2.26
N GLN A 60 5.24 1.61 3.10
CA GLN A 60 6.56 1.11 2.69
C GLN A 60 6.46 0.11 1.54
N ALA A 61 5.51 -0.83 1.61
CA ALA A 61 5.28 -1.83 0.58
C ALA A 61 4.79 -1.21 -0.72
N ALA A 62 3.86 -0.25 -0.65
CA ALA A 62 3.35 0.45 -1.82
C ALA A 62 4.43 1.29 -2.50
N ILE A 63 5.28 1.99 -1.73
CA ILE A 63 6.44 2.74 -2.26
C ILE A 63 7.45 1.80 -2.95
N PHE A 64 7.64 0.58 -2.44
CA PHE A 64 8.54 -0.39 -3.06
C PHE A 64 7.99 -0.96 -4.39
N LEU A 65 6.66 -1.05 -4.52
CA LEU A 65 6.00 -1.67 -5.66
C LEU A 65 5.69 -0.69 -6.81
N TYR A 66 5.60 0.61 -6.51
CA TYR A 66 5.37 1.68 -7.48
C TYR A 66 6.67 2.10 -8.18
#